data_AF-A0A7K0XGV9-F1
#
_entry.id   AF-A0A7K0XGV9-F1
#
_cell.length_a   1.000
_cell.length_b   1.000
_cell.length_c   1.000
_cell.angle_alpha   90.00
_cell.angle_beta   90.00
_cell.angle_gamma   90.00
#
_symmetry.space_group_name_H-M   'P 1'
#
loop_
_entity.id
_entity.type
_entity.pdbx_description
1 polymer ?
#
loop_
_entity_poly.entity_id
_entity_poly.type
_entity_poly.pdbx_seq_one_letter_code
_entity_poly.pdbx_strand_id
1 'polypeptide(L)'
;MNSWSPEATAAFVARLESAERAIYPLAMTDTDRYQRAVTLVGLLSRHLDGSGSSPQDLEQLRPNALIRMRGIASEQAIVLADLDEEALVDAALAQRYRVLRAESAAHSEDAVMENARLAGESWAGLEAPDASTMGFATEQRWVDVHLATGIRLVRTITPDPLSGHARFRIELRQSGPNESGMVIDLEDRQAWLEEAAAIRQAVNDQGV
;
A
#
# COMPACT_ATOMS: atom_id res chain seq x y z
N MET A 1 -0.92 14.30 25.74
CA MET A 1 -0.30 13.91 24.46
C MET A 1 -1.18 14.47 23.38
N ASN A 2 -0.72 15.49 22.63
CA ASN A 2 -1.51 16.09 21.56
C ASN A 2 -1.55 15.11 20.38
N SER A 3 -2.68 14.44 20.18
CA SER A 3 -2.94 13.69 18.96
C SER A 3 -2.97 14.67 17.78
N TRP A 4 -2.21 14.36 16.73
CA TRP A 4 -2.29 15.09 15.46
C TRP A 4 -3.68 14.95 14.87
N SER A 5 -4.20 16.03 14.28
CA SER A 5 -5.49 15.98 13.57
C SER A 5 -5.37 15.20 12.25
N PRO A 6 -6.47 14.65 11.73
CA PRO A 6 -6.51 14.06 10.39
C PRO A 6 -6.04 15.04 9.31
N GLU A 7 -6.40 16.32 9.46
CA GLU A 7 -5.99 17.39 8.54
C GLU A 7 -4.47 17.64 8.57
N ALA A 8 -3.85 17.66 9.76
CA ALA A 8 -2.40 17.80 9.89
C ALA A 8 -1.66 16.61 9.24
N THR A 9 -2.20 15.41 9.41
CA THR A 9 -1.67 14.21 8.77
C THR A 9 -1.79 14.29 7.24
N ALA A 10 -2.94 14.72 6.72
CA ALA A 10 -3.14 14.89 5.29
C ALA A 10 -2.20 15.94 4.69
N ALA A 11 -2.01 17.07 5.36
CA ALA A 11 -1.09 18.12 4.94
C ALA A 11 0.37 17.64 4.93
N PHE A 12 0.79 16.90 5.95
CA PHE A 12 2.12 16.28 6.01
C PHE A 12 2.33 15.32 4.83
N VAL A 13 1.41 14.39 4.59
CA VAL A 13 1.50 13.42 3.50
C VAL A 13 1.54 14.12 2.14
N ALA A 14 0.68 15.12 1.91
CA ALA A 14 0.68 15.88 0.67
C ALA A 14 2.02 16.58 0.41
N ARG A 15 2.69 17.06 1.47
CA ARG A 15 4.02 17.67 1.36
C ARG A 15 5.08 16.64 0.95
N LEU A 16 5.09 15.47 1.58
CA LEU A 16 6.02 14.38 1.24
C LEU A 16 5.88 13.95 -0.23
N GLU A 17 4.64 13.75 -0.69
CA GLU A 17 4.38 13.36 -2.07
C GLU A 17 4.75 14.45 -3.08
N SER A 18 4.51 15.73 -2.73
CA SER A 18 4.92 16.86 -3.55
C SER A 18 6.45 16.92 -3.72
N ALA A 19 7.18 16.73 -2.63
CA ALA A 19 8.64 16.72 -2.63
C ALA A 19 9.21 15.58 -3.49
N GLU A 20 8.64 14.37 -3.38
CA GLU A 20 9.02 13.24 -4.23
C GLU A 20 8.76 13.53 -5.71
N ARG A 21 7.57 14.08 -6.04
CA ARG A 21 7.21 14.42 -7.43
C ARG A 21 8.10 15.49 -8.03
N ALA A 22 8.64 16.40 -7.23
CA ALA A 22 9.54 17.46 -7.70
C ALA A 22 10.91 16.94 -8.17
N ILE A 23 11.32 15.73 -7.76
CA ILE A 23 12.62 15.15 -8.14
C ILE A 23 12.59 14.57 -9.55
N TYR A 24 11.47 13.94 -9.97
CA TYR A 24 11.41 13.20 -11.24
C TYR A 24 11.70 14.05 -12.51
N PRO A 25 11.22 15.30 -12.64
CA PRO A 25 11.53 16.14 -13.80
C PRO A 25 13.02 16.39 -14.01
N LEU A 26 13.84 16.34 -12.95
CA LEU A 26 15.29 16.55 -13.05
C LEU A 26 15.95 15.48 -13.92
N ALA A 27 15.40 14.28 -14.00
CA ALA A 27 15.94 13.22 -14.87
C ALA A 27 16.02 13.64 -16.34
N MET A 28 15.12 14.53 -16.78
CA MET A 28 15.05 15.03 -18.15
C MET A 28 15.77 16.36 -18.36
N THR A 29 15.90 17.19 -17.32
CA THR A 29 16.45 18.56 -17.44
C THR A 29 17.88 18.70 -16.94
N ASP A 30 18.29 17.91 -15.95
CA ASP A 30 19.62 17.93 -15.34
C ASP A 30 19.91 16.57 -14.67
N THR A 31 20.44 15.64 -15.47
CA THR A 31 20.68 14.26 -15.03
C THR A 31 21.72 14.15 -13.91
N ASP A 32 22.71 15.03 -13.86
CA ASP A 32 23.72 15.04 -12.79
C ASP A 32 23.12 15.48 -11.47
N ARG A 33 22.27 16.53 -11.48
CA ARG A 33 21.51 16.96 -10.31
C ARG A 33 20.52 15.89 -9.87
N TYR A 34 19.83 15.24 -10.80
CA TYR A 34 18.95 14.11 -10.50
C TYR A 34 19.71 12.97 -9.82
N GLN A 35 20.86 12.56 -10.37
CA GLN A 35 21.66 11.46 -9.81
C GLN A 35 22.10 11.77 -8.37
N ARG A 36 22.56 13.00 -8.09
CA ARG A 36 22.91 13.43 -6.72
C ARG A 36 21.69 13.38 -5.79
N ALA A 37 20.55 13.91 -6.24
CA ALA A 37 19.30 13.92 -5.47
C ALA A 37 18.85 12.50 -5.10
N VAL A 38 18.72 11.58 -6.07
CA VAL A 38 18.27 10.21 -5.80
C VAL A 38 19.27 9.41 -4.97
N THR A 39 20.57 9.67 -5.13
CA THR A 39 21.61 9.02 -4.31
C THR A 39 21.48 9.44 -2.85
N LEU A 40 21.31 10.73 -2.57
CA LEU A 40 21.11 11.24 -1.21
C LEU A 40 19.82 10.73 -0.58
N VAL A 41 18.71 10.75 -1.33
CA VAL A 41 17.42 10.21 -0.87
C VAL A 41 17.58 8.73 -0.52
N GLY A 42 18.18 7.92 -1.40
CA GLY A 42 18.37 6.49 -1.15
C GLY A 42 19.27 6.19 0.06
N LEU A 43 20.34 6.98 0.26
CA LEU A 43 21.22 6.85 1.42
C LEU A 43 20.51 7.25 2.72
N LEU A 44 19.75 8.33 2.70
CA LEU A 44 18.98 8.80 3.86
C LEU A 44 17.84 7.82 4.19
N SER A 45 17.11 7.31 3.19
CA SER A 45 16.04 6.34 3.39
C SER A 45 16.54 5.04 4.01
N ARG A 46 17.75 4.56 3.64
CA ARG A 46 18.39 3.44 4.34
C ARG A 46 18.71 3.74 5.79
N HIS A 47 19.09 4.98 6.11
CA HIS A 47 19.33 5.39 7.50
C HIS A 47 18.04 5.48 8.31
N LEU A 48 16.94 5.91 7.67
CA LEU A 48 15.62 6.01 8.29
C LEU A 48 14.89 4.66 8.38
N ASP A 49 15.50 3.57 7.92
CA ASP A 49 14.90 2.24 8.02
C ASP A 49 14.63 1.87 9.47
N GLY A 50 13.45 1.30 9.73
CA GLY A 50 12.97 1.02 11.09
C GLY A 50 12.73 2.24 11.99
N SER A 51 12.89 3.48 11.49
CA SER A 51 12.67 4.70 12.29
C SER A 51 11.22 5.20 12.22
N GLY A 52 10.71 5.65 13.36
CA GLY A 52 9.34 6.15 13.51
C GLY A 52 8.29 5.04 13.41
N SER A 53 7.15 5.23 14.09
CA SER A 53 6.01 4.30 14.09
C SER A 53 4.72 4.93 13.59
N SER A 54 4.74 6.25 13.34
CA SER A 54 3.57 7.03 12.96
C SER A 54 3.97 8.24 12.11
N PRO A 55 3.03 8.85 11.35
CA PRO A 55 3.28 10.11 10.64
C PRO A 55 3.84 11.22 11.54
N GLN A 56 3.38 11.26 12.78
CA GLN A 56 3.79 12.23 13.81
C GLN A 56 5.27 12.05 14.15
N ASP A 57 5.70 10.79 14.33
CA ASP A 57 7.10 10.48 14.61
C ASP A 57 7.99 10.86 13.42
N LEU A 58 7.54 10.62 12.19
CA LEU A 58 8.28 11.01 10.99
C LEU A 58 8.48 12.53 10.89
N GLU A 59 7.47 13.33 11.22
CA GLU A 59 7.64 14.80 11.28
C GLU A 59 8.65 15.21 12.35
N GLN A 60 8.62 14.57 13.52
CA GLN A 60 9.57 14.85 14.59
C GLN A 60 11.01 14.46 14.22
N LEU A 61 11.19 13.46 13.36
CA LEU A 61 12.50 13.05 12.87
C LEU A 61 13.07 14.01 11.83
N ARG A 62 12.24 14.83 11.18
CA ARG A 62 12.62 15.68 10.03
C ARG A 62 13.84 16.58 10.30
N PRO A 63 13.95 17.32 11.42
CA PRO A 63 15.13 18.15 11.68
C PRO A 63 16.43 17.33 11.80
N ASN A 64 16.35 16.16 12.43
CA ASN A 64 17.50 15.26 12.57
C ASN A 64 17.87 14.60 11.24
N ALA A 65 16.87 14.27 10.42
CA ALA A 65 17.08 13.75 9.07
C ALA A 65 17.80 14.75 8.17
N LEU A 66 17.49 16.05 8.29
CA LEU A 66 18.21 17.12 7.59
C LEU A 66 19.69 17.20 7.98
N ILE A 67 19.96 17.18 9.29
CA ILE A 67 21.35 17.16 9.81
C ILE A 67 22.08 15.91 9.29
N ARG A 68 21.42 14.74 9.34
CA ARG A 68 21.99 13.49 8.87
C ARG A 68 22.29 13.53 7.37
N MET A 69 21.40 14.06 6.55
CA MET A 69 21.59 14.18 5.11
C MET A 69 22.83 14.99 4.76
N ARG A 70 23.08 16.09 5.46
CA ARG A 70 24.31 16.89 5.31
C ARG A 70 25.56 16.09 5.68
N GLY A 71 25.48 15.28 6.75
CA GLY A 71 26.53 14.34 7.13
C GLY A 71 26.82 13.33 6.02
N ILE A 72 25.78 12.68 5.48
CA ILE A 72 25.87 11.74 4.37
C ILE A 72 26.50 12.40 3.14
N ALA A 73 26.07 13.62 2.79
CA ALA A 73 26.62 14.35 1.65
C ALA A 73 28.13 14.60 1.81
N SER A 74 28.55 15.00 3.01
CA SER A 74 29.98 15.18 3.35
C SER A 74 30.76 13.86 3.27
N GLU A 75 30.25 12.79 3.88
CA GLU A 75 30.87 11.44 3.90
C GLU A 75 31.04 10.86 2.49
N GLN A 76 30.10 11.14 1.59
CA GLN A 76 30.08 10.60 0.22
C GLN A 76 30.63 11.60 -0.82
N ALA A 77 31.18 12.74 -0.38
CA ALA A 77 31.65 13.83 -1.24
C ALA A 77 30.60 14.30 -2.29
N ILE A 78 29.32 14.28 -1.93
CA ILE A 78 28.21 14.74 -2.77
C ILE A 78 28.01 16.23 -2.55
N VAL A 79 28.10 17.01 -3.62
CA VAL A 79 27.87 18.46 -3.58
C VAL A 79 26.37 18.75 -3.42
N LEU A 80 26.02 19.55 -2.41
CA LEU A 80 24.63 19.98 -2.15
C LEU A 80 24.19 21.21 -2.94
N ALA A 81 25.12 21.90 -3.62
CA ALA A 81 24.79 23.08 -4.42
C ALA A 81 23.65 22.79 -5.41
N ASP A 82 22.70 23.72 -5.45
CA ASP A 82 21.48 23.70 -6.25
C ASP A 82 20.49 22.57 -5.87
N LEU A 83 20.66 21.87 -4.74
CA LEU A 83 19.66 20.92 -4.25
C LEU A 83 18.77 21.57 -3.18
N ASP A 84 17.47 21.32 -3.27
CA ASP A 84 16.54 21.67 -2.20
C ASP A 84 16.60 20.60 -1.11
N GLU A 85 17.42 20.87 -0.10
CA GLU A 85 17.67 19.96 1.01
C GLU A 85 16.39 19.53 1.74
N GLU A 86 15.44 20.45 1.92
CA GLU A 86 14.19 20.17 2.60
C GLU A 86 13.33 19.21 1.78
N ALA A 87 13.27 19.42 0.46
CA ALA A 87 12.58 18.51 -0.46
C ALA A 87 13.24 17.12 -0.52
N LEU A 88 14.57 17.03 -0.43
CA LEU A 88 15.25 15.73 -0.38
C LEU A 88 14.93 14.96 0.91
N VAL A 89 14.88 15.63 2.05
CA VAL A 89 14.47 15.01 3.32
C VAL A 89 13.02 14.56 3.27
N ASP A 90 12.12 15.42 2.79
CA ASP A 90 10.69 15.07 2.66
C ASP A 90 10.50 13.90 1.67
N ALA A 91 11.28 13.82 0.58
CA ALA A 91 11.25 12.67 -0.32
C ALA A 91 11.77 11.37 0.34
N ALA A 92 12.79 11.44 1.20
CA ALA A 92 13.26 10.27 1.94
C ALA A 92 12.24 9.80 3.00
N LEU A 93 11.59 10.75 3.69
CA LEU A 93 10.49 10.47 4.61
C LEU A 93 9.28 9.88 3.88
N ALA A 94 9.01 10.28 2.63
CA ALA A 94 7.97 9.68 1.79
C ALA A 94 8.19 8.17 1.61
N GLN A 95 9.45 7.74 1.39
CA GLN A 95 9.79 6.32 1.30
C GLN A 95 9.50 5.58 2.60
N ARG A 96 9.94 6.10 3.76
CA ARG A 96 9.65 5.48 5.06
C ARG A 96 8.16 5.46 5.36
N TYR A 97 7.43 6.50 5.01
CA TYR A 97 5.98 6.55 5.18
C TYR A 97 5.26 5.46 4.37
N ARG A 98 5.70 5.16 3.14
CA ARG A 98 5.16 4.03 2.37
C ARG A 98 5.39 2.68 3.07
N VAL A 99 6.57 2.48 3.65
CA VAL A 99 6.87 1.27 4.42
C VAL A 99 5.98 1.18 5.66
N LEU A 100 5.84 2.27 6.43
CA LEU A 100 4.92 2.32 7.58
C LEU A 100 3.47 2.01 7.21
N ARG A 101 3.00 2.51 6.06
CA ARG A 101 1.66 2.18 5.56
C ARG A 101 1.51 0.71 5.25
N ALA A 102 2.51 0.09 4.62
CA ALA A 102 2.50 -1.33 4.33
C ALA A 102 2.56 -2.18 5.62
N GLU A 103 3.40 -1.79 6.58
CA GLU A 103 3.48 -2.42 7.91
C GLU A 103 2.13 -2.33 8.63
N SER A 104 1.49 -1.15 8.65
CA SER A 104 0.19 -0.96 9.29
C SER A 104 -0.92 -1.79 8.63
N ALA A 105 -0.93 -1.85 7.29
CA ALA A 105 -1.86 -2.71 6.56
C ALA A 105 -1.66 -4.19 6.92
N ALA A 106 -0.42 -4.68 6.97
CA ALA A 106 -0.12 -6.06 7.35
C ALA A 106 -0.58 -6.38 8.79
N HIS A 107 -0.29 -5.51 9.76
CA HIS A 107 -0.75 -5.69 11.14
C HIS A 107 -2.29 -5.71 11.23
N SER A 108 -2.98 -4.90 10.41
CA SER A 108 -4.43 -4.90 10.38
C SER A 108 -5.00 -6.20 9.78
N GLU A 109 -4.39 -6.75 8.73
CA GLU A 109 -4.78 -8.04 8.17
C GLU A 109 -4.57 -9.17 9.20
N ASP A 110 -3.42 -9.20 9.87
CA ASP A 110 -3.12 -10.20 10.91
C ASP A 110 -4.15 -10.16 12.05
N ALA A 111 -4.53 -8.95 12.49
CA ALA A 111 -5.56 -8.79 13.52
C ALA A 111 -6.94 -9.29 13.06
N VAL A 112 -7.32 -9.01 11.80
CA VAL A 112 -8.58 -9.50 11.21
C VAL A 112 -8.56 -11.03 11.13
N MET A 113 -7.46 -11.62 10.66
CA MET A 113 -7.30 -13.06 10.55
C MET A 113 -7.35 -13.74 11.92
N GLU A 114 -6.71 -13.16 12.93
CA GLU A 114 -6.73 -13.71 14.29
C GLU A 114 -8.12 -13.64 14.92
N ASN A 115 -8.83 -12.52 14.76
CA ASN A 115 -10.22 -12.41 15.24
C ASN A 115 -11.13 -13.46 14.60
N ALA A 116 -10.98 -13.73 13.29
CA ALA A 116 -11.73 -14.77 12.60
C ALA A 116 -11.39 -16.19 13.12
N ARG A 117 -10.11 -16.47 13.41
CA ARG A 117 -9.71 -17.74 14.04
C ARG A 117 -10.34 -17.91 15.41
N LEU A 118 -10.32 -16.87 16.24
CA LEU A 118 -10.92 -16.88 17.57
C LEU A 118 -12.45 -17.07 17.51
N ALA A 119 -13.10 -16.58 16.44
CA ALA A 119 -14.52 -16.81 16.17
C ALA A 119 -14.82 -18.21 15.59
N GLY A 120 -13.80 -19.03 15.31
CA GLY A 120 -13.96 -20.37 14.72
C GLY A 120 -14.31 -20.35 13.23
N GLU A 121 -14.05 -19.24 12.54
CA GLU A 121 -14.30 -19.11 11.11
C GLU A 121 -13.18 -19.79 10.31
N SER A 122 -13.50 -20.36 9.14
CA SER A 122 -12.49 -20.91 8.22
C SER A 122 -11.92 -19.84 7.27
N TRP A 123 -12.61 -18.71 7.13
CA TRP A 123 -12.28 -17.63 6.21
C TRP A 123 -12.39 -16.28 6.92
N ALA A 124 -11.43 -15.38 6.69
CA ALA A 124 -11.50 -14.00 7.14
C ALA A 124 -11.72 -13.04 5.96
N GLY A 125 -12.66 -12.09 6.10
CA GLY A 125 -12.85 -11.01 5.14
C GLY A 125 -11.89 -9.85 5.41
N LEU A 126 -10.88 -9.67 4.55
CA LEU A 126 -9.86 -8.62 4.67
C LEU A 126 -10.30 -7.30 4.03
N GLU A 127 -11.06 -7.38 2.95
CA GLU A 127 -11.58 -6.22 2.23
C GLU A 127 -13.04 -6.45 1.86
N ALA A 128 -13.86 -5.43 2.08
CA ALA A 128 -15.21 -5.35 1.56
C ALA A 128 -15.49 -3.90 1.15
N PRO A 129 -16.32 -3.64 0.12
CA PRO A 129 -16.69 -2.29 -0.26
C PRO A 129 -17.41 -1.62 0.90
N ASP A 130 -17.06 -0.35 1.18
CA ASP A 130 -17.83 0.44 2.12
C ASP A 130 -19.22 0.70 1.53
N ALA A 131 -20.26 0.39 2.31
CA ALA A 131 -21.64 0.64 1.96
C ALA A 131 -21.93 2.11 1.61
N SER A 132 -21.13 3.05 2.14
CA SER A 132 -21.22 4.47 1.81
C SER A 132 -20.67 4.83 0.42
N THR A 133 -19.83 3.96 -0.16
CA THR A 133 -19.17 4.12 -1.47
C THR A 133 -19.72 3.20 -2.56
N MET A 134 -20.76 2.41 -2.24
CA MET A 134 -21.45 1.56 -3.22
C MET A 134 -22.18 2.43 -4.26
N GLY A 135 -21.46 2.76 -5.34
CA GLY A 135 -22.01 3.38 -6.55
C GLY A 135 -21.94 2.42 -7.74
N PHE A 136 -22.82 2.61 -8.73
CA PHE A 136 -22.82 1.83 -9.97
C PHE A 136 -21.66 2.15 -10.92
N ALA A 137 -20.80 3.11 -10.56
CA ALA A 137 -19.73 3.64 -11.43
C ALA A 137 -18.31 3.31 -10.93
N THR A 138 -18.18 2.60 -9.81
CA THR A 138 -16.88 2.24 -9.22
C THR A 138 -16.71 0.73 -9.17
N GLU A 139 -15.47 0.28 -9.37
CA GLU A 139 -15.11 -1.12 -9.13
C GLU A 139 -15.34 -1.47 -7.66
N GLN A 140 -16.03 -2.57 -7.41
CA GLN A 140 -16.27 -3.09 -6.07
C GLN A 140 -15.47 -4.37 -5.89
N ARG A 141 -14.78 -4.50 -4.75
CA ARG A 141 -13.84 -5.58 -4.49
C ARG A 141 -14.05 -6.16 -3.09
N TRP A 142 -14.05 -7.49 -3.02
CA TRP A 142 -14.00 -8.26 -1.78
C TRP A 142 -12.75 -9.13 -1.78
N VAL A 143 -12.08 -9.23 -0.64
CA VAL A 143 -10.93 -10.11 -0.44
C VAL A 143 -11.18 -10.95 0.79
N ASP A 144 -11.29 -12.26 0.60
CA ASP A 144 -11.37 -13.25 1.68
C ASP A 144 -10.09 -14.08 1.71
N VAL A 145 -9.63 -14.49 2.89
CA VAL A 145 -8.48 -15.40 3.07
C VAL A 145 -8.88 -16.65 3.83
N HIS A 146 -8.55 -17.83 3.29
CA HIS A 146 -8.74 -19.11 3.97
C HIS A 146 -7.67 -19.28 5.04
N LEU A 147 -8.08 -19.36 6.31
CA LEU A 147 -7.17 -19.26 7.45
C LEU A 147 -6.18 -20.42 7.56
N ALA A 148 -6.55 -21.61 7.08
CA ALA A 148 -5.68 -22.80 7.16
C ALA A 148 -4.61 -22.82 6.05
N THR A 149 -4.95 -22.37 4.84
CA THR A 149 -4.08 -22.52 3.66
C THR A 149 -3.44 -21.21 3.17
N GLY A 150 -3.94 -20.05 3.63
CA GLY A 150 -3.52 -18.74 3.13
C GLY A 150 -3.96 -18.43 1.70
N ILE A 151 -4.86 -19.23 1.12
CA ILE A 151 -5.48 -18.97 -0.19
C ILE A 151 -6.35 -17.72 -0.08
N ARG A 152 -6.18 -16.77 -1.01
CA ARG A 152 -7.00 -15.56 -1.13
C ARG A 152 -8.03 -15.72 -2.24
N LEU A 153 -9.28 -15.44 -1.92
CA LEU A 153 -10.40 -15.35 -2.85
C LEU A 153 -10.71 -13.86 -3.06
N VAL A 154 -10.40 -13.35 -4.24
CA VAL A 154 -10.73 -11.98 -4.66
C VAL A 154 -11.96 -12.03 -5.52
N ARG A 155 -12.96 -11.21 -5.18
CA ARG A 155 -14.20 -11.11 -5.94
C ARG A 155 -14.37 -9.67 -6.36
N THR A 156 -14.63 -9.43 -7.64
CA THR A 156 -14.69 -8.08 -8.20
C THR A 156 -15.94 -7.91 -9.03
N ILE A 157 -16.55 -6.72 -8.94
CA ILE A 157 -17.59 -6.24 -9.83
C ILE A 157 -17.06 -4.97 -10.50
N THR A 158 -16.93 -5.00 -11.82
CA THR A 158 -16.48 -3.85 -12.60
C THR A 158 -17.61 -3.37 -13.51
N PRO A 159 -18.05 -2.10 -13.41
CA PRO A 159 -19.01 -1.55 -14.36
C PRO A 159 -18.36 -1.41 -15.74
N ASP A 160 -19.02 -1.91 -16.78
CA ASP A 160 -18.57 -1.75 -18.17
C ASP A 160 -19.33 -0.55 -18.81
N PRO A 161 -18.64 0.58 -19.05
CA PRO A 161 -19.29 1.78 -19.58
C PRO A 161 -19.71 1.63 -21.05
N LEU A 162 -19.17 0.64 -21.78
CA LEU A 162 -19.50 0.43 -23.20
C LEU A 162 -20.74 -0.43 -23.36
N SER A 163 -20.87 -1.49 -22.56
CA SER A 163 -22.03 -2.39 -22.61
C SER A 163 -23.16 -1.96 -21.68
N GLY A 164 -22.88 -1.13 -20.67
CA GLY A 164 -23.84 -0.77 -19.63
C GLY A 164 -24.13 -1.89 -18.64
N HIS A 165 -23.41 -3.02 -18.74
CA HIS A 165 -23.54 -4.18 -17.86
C HIS A 165 -22.38 -4.25 -16.86
N ALA A 166 -22.59 -4.93 -15.74
CA ALA A 166 -21.50 -5.22 -14.81
C ALA A 166 -20.77 -6.50 -15.24
N ARG A 167 -19.44 -6.51 -15.10
CA ARG A 167 -18.62 -7.71 -15.25
C ARG A 167 -18.29 -8.25 -13.87
N PHE A 168 -18.49 -9.56 -13.68
CA PHE A 168 -18.22 -10.25 -12.43
C PHE A 168 -16.97 -11.09 -12.58
N ARG A 169 -16.04 -10.98 -11.63
CA ARG A 169 -14.78 -11.73 -11.66
C ARG A 169 -14.52 -12.39 -10.31
N ILE A 170 -13.97 -13.59 -10.36
CA ILE A 170 -13.38 -14.29 -9.23
C ILE A 170 -11.93 -14.61 -9.55
N GLU A 171 -11.04 -14.33 -8.61
CA GLU A 171 -9.64 -14.73 -8.68
C GLU A 171 -9.25 -15.49 -7.42
N LEU A 172 -8.62 -16.65 -7.58
CA LEU A 172 -8.05 -17.41 -6.48
C LEU A 172 -6.53 -17.28 -6.52
N ARG A 173 -5.92 -16.71 -5.48
CA ARG A 173 -4.48 -16.47 -5.41
C ARG A 173 -3.88 -17.26 -4.25
N GLN A 174 -2.79 -17.98 -4.49
CA GLN A 174 -1.95 -18.52 -3.42
C GLN A 174 -0.91 -17.49 -3.00
N SER A 175 -0.64 -17.40 -1.69
CA SER A 175 0.45 -16.57 -1.18
C SER A 175 1.79 -17.25 -1.51
N GLY A 176 2.48 -16.79 -2.55
CA GLY A 176 3.78 -17.33 -2.98
C GLY A 176 4.29 -16.69 -4.28
N PRO A 177 5.58 -16.88 -4.65
CA PRO A 177 6.23 -16.20 -5.78
C PRO A 177 5.73 -16.65 -7.17
N ASN A 178 4.95 -17.74 -7.24
CA ASN A 178 4.23 -18.12 -8.46
C ASN A 178 2.75 -17.73 -8.29
N GLU A 179 2.40 -16.52 -8.74
CA GLU A 179 1.02 -16.03 -8.85
C GLU A 179 0.26 -16.74 -9.99
N SER A 180 0.27 -18.08 -10.03
CA SER A 180 -0.68 -18.82 -10.87
C SER A 180 -2.02 -18.85 -10.16
N GLY A 181 -2.81 -17.81 -10.39
CA GLY A 181 -4.17 -17.73 -9.88
C GLY A 181 -5.18 -18.28 -10.89
N MET A 182 -6.20 -18.96 -10.39
CA MET A 182 -7.40 -19.26 -11.18
C MET A 182 -8.19 -17.96 -11.35
N VAL A 183 -8.59 -17.64 -12.58
CA VAL A 183 -9.44 -16.48 -12.88
C VAL A 183 -10.69 -16.96 -13.59
N ILE A 184 -11.85 -16.53 -13.10
CA ILE A 184 -13.16 -16.86 -13.68
C ILE A 184 -13.91 -15.54 -13.91
N ASP A 185 -14.28 -15.30 -15.16
CA ASP A 185 -15.16 -14.20 -15.55
C ASP A 185 -16.59 -14.73 -15.72
N LEU A 186 -17.55 -14.02 -15.15
CA LEU A 186 -18.97 -14.38 -15.10
C LEU A 186 -19.81 -13.18 -15.54
N GLU A 187 -20.89 -13.46 -16.26
CA GLU A 187 -21.81 -12.43 -16.78
C GLU A 187 -22.95 -12.12 -15.82
N ASP A 188 -23.20 -13.01 -14.85
CA ASP A 188 -24.34 -12.93 -13.94
C ASP A 188 -23.92 -12.93 -12.47
N ARG A 189 -24.62 -12.12 -11.68
CA ARG A 189 -24.35 -11.94 -10.25
C ARG A 189 -24.65 -13.19 -9.44
N GLN A 190 -25.71 -13.92 -9.78
CA GLN A 190 -26.11 -15.11 -9.03
C GLN A 190 -25.10 -16.22 -9.27
N ALA A 191 -24.71 -16.46 -10.53
CA ALA A 191 -23.63 -17.39 -10.86
C ALA A 191 -22.31 -17.03 -10.14
N TRP A 192 -21.99 -15.73 -10.05
CA TRP A 192 -20.82 -15.25 -9.31
C TRP A 192 -20.89 -15.53 -7.80
N LEU A 193 -22.04 -15.39 -7.16
CA LEU A 193 -22.20 -15.74 -5.75
C LEU A 193 -22.13 -17.25 -5.52
N GLU A 194 -22.74 -18.04 -6.39
CA GLU A 194 -22.75 -19.50 -6.32
C GLU A 194 -21.34 -20.09 -6.52
N GLU A 195 -20.62 -19.61 -7.54
CA GLU A 195 -19.25 -20.04 -7.82
C GLU A 195 -18.32 -19.67 -6.66
N ALA A 196 -18.46 -18.47 -6.09
CA ALA A 196 -17.68 -18.07 -4.91
C ALA A 196 -17.95 -18.99 -3.71
N ALA A 197 -19.21 -19.38 -3.47
CA ALA A 197 -19.56 -20.31 -2.41
C ALA A 197 -19.00 -21.72 -2.65
N ALA A 198 -19.10 -22.21 -3.89
CA ALA A 198 -18.54 -23.50 -4.29
C ALA A 198 -17.02 -23.55 -4.09
N ILE A 199 -16.30 -22.50 -4.49
CA ILE A 199 -14.85 -22.39 -4.29
C ILE A 199 -14.50 -22.38 -2.79
N ARG A 200 -15.24 -21.61 -1.98
CA ARG A 200 -14.99 -21.59 -0.52
C ARG A 200 -15.16 -22.97 0.09
N GLN A 201 -16.19 -23.71 -0.32
CA GLN A 201 -16.41 -25.07 0.15
C GLN A 201 -15.30 -26.03 -0.31
N ALA A 202 -14.93 -25.99 -1.59
CA ALA A 202 -13.88 -26.85 -2.14
C ALA A 202 -12.52 -26.63 -1.45
N VAL A 203 -12.18 -25.39 -1.11
CA VAL A 203 -10.94 -25.06 -0.38
C VAL A 203 -11.02 -25.48 1.09
N ASN A 204 -12.18 -25.35 1.73
CA ASN A 204 -12.37 -25.90 3.08
C ASN A 204 -12.14 -27.42 3.09
N ASP A 205 -12.69 -28.13 2.10
CA ASP A 205 -12.60 -29.59 2.00
C ASP A 205 -11.16 -30.07 1.69
N GLN A 206 -10.31 -29.23 1.09
CA GLN A 206 -8.89 -29.50 0.85
C GLN A 206 -7.98 -29.24 2.06
N GLY A 207 -8.45 -28.43 3.02
CA GLY A 207 -7.68 -27.98 4.19
C GLY A 207 -7.95 -28.77 5.48
N VAL A 208 -8.75 -29.83 5.42
CA VAL A 208 -9.01 -30.79 6.53
C VAL A 208 -8.00 -31.93 6.49
#